data_AF-A0AAV4JW62-F1
#
_entry.id   AF-A0AAV4JW62-F1
#
_cell.length_a   1.000
_cell.length_b   1.000
_cell.length_c   1.000
_cell.angle_alpha   90.00
_cell.angle_beta   90.00
_cell.angle_gamma   90.00
#
_symmetry.space_group_name_H-M   'P 1'
#
loop_
_entity.id
_entity.type
_entity.pdbx_description
1 polymer ?
#
loop_
_entity_poly.entity_id
_entity_poly.type
_entity_poly.pdbx_seq_one_letter_code
_entity_poly.pdbx_strand_id
1 'polypeptide(L)'
;MPQQTSTYETGSWVPILQLIGPMADNYKQMFGNLPPEQSRDFAKTPLQSLKEIFPGLHYKPVCHDQTKCTSLHKNLVEKLSKDKDLIIAALGTGPVVESEFHDRTHLELPGQQKELLLDIMKY
;
A
#
# COMPACT_ATOMS: atom_id res chain seq x y z
N MET A 1 1.95 30.68 6.57
CA MET A 1 0.55 30.69 7.00
C MET A 1 0.30 29.41 7.79
N PRO A 2 0.00 29.47 9.10
CA PRO A 2 -0.24 28.26 9.87
C PRO A 2 -1.72 27.86 9.74
N GLN A 3 -2.01 26.76 9.05
CA GLN A 3 -3.35 26.16 9.09
C GLN A 3 -3.43 25.17 10.25
N GLN A 4 -3.91 25.74 11.35
CA GLN A 4 -4.96 25.24 12.24
C GLN A 4 -4.90 23.77 12.68
N THR A 5 -4.42 23.63 13.92
CA THR A 5 -4.60 22.54 14.87
C THR A 5 -6.04 22.02 14.92
N SER A 6 -6.23 20.73 14.69
CA SER A 6 -7.51 20.06 14.98
C SER A 6 -7.67 19.91 16.50
N THR A 7 -8.65 20.61 17.06
CA THR A 7 -9.12 20.43 18.43
C THR A 7 -10.11 19.26 18.46
N TYR A 8 -9.69 18.10 18.95
CA TYR A 8 -10.58 16.98 19.26
C TYR A 8 -10.89 16.97 20.75
N GLU A 9 -12.15 16.74 21.10
CA GLU A 9 -12.65 16.67 22.46
C GLU A 9 -11.92 15.59 23.28
N THR A 10 -11.60 15.93 24.53
CA THR A 10 -10.92 15.06 25.48
C THR A 10 -11.78 13.83 25.77
N GLY A 11 -11.47 12.71 25.11
CA GLY A 11 -12.12 11.41 25.30
C GLY A 11 -12.28 10.55 24.03
N SER A 12 -12.04 11.09 22.84
CA SER A 12 -12.15 10.33 21.59
C SER A 12 -10.86 9.55 21.29
N TRP A 13 -10.95 8.22 21.21
CA TRP A 13 -9.88 7.36 20.70
C TRP A 13 -9.66 7.64 19.21
N VAL A 14 -8.42 7.94 18.83
CA VAL A 14 -8.04 8.15 17.43
C VAL A 14 -7.43 6.85 16.90
N PRO A 15 -8.06 6.17 15.92
CA PRO A 15 -7.50 4.96 15.35
C PRO A 15 -6.16 5.23 14.66
N ILE A 16 -5.17 4.41 14.97
CA ILE A 16 -3.87 4.39 14.32
C ILE A 16 -3.97 3.47 13.09
N LEU A 17 -4.18 4.10 11.93
CA LEU A 17 -4.23 3.45 10.63
C LEU A 17 -2.83 3.26 10.04
N GLN A 18 -2.55 2.08 9.48
CA GLN A 18 -1.36 1.84 8.66
C GLN A 18 -1.74 1.29 7.28
N LEU A 19 -1.13 1.84 6.23
CA LEU A 19 -1.15 1.28 4.87
C LEU A 19 0.17 0.57 4.61
N ILE A 20 0.13 -0.69 4.21
CA ILE A 20 1.31 -1.50 3.89
C ILE A 20 1.08 -2.21 2.57
N GLY A 21 2.13 -2.33 1.77
CA GLY A 21 2.12 -3.19 0.59
C GLY A 21 2.65 -2.50 -0.66
N PRO A 22 3.04 -3.30 -1.66
CA PRO A 22 3.68 -2.80 -2.85
C PRO A 22 2.71 -2.13 -3.86
N MET A 23 1.40 -2.37 -3.72
CA MET A 23 0.38 -1.69 -4.53
C MET A 23 -0.12 -0.38 -3.89
N ALA A 24 0.37 -0.03 -2.70
CA ALA A 24 -0.09 1.14 -1.96
C ALA A 24 0.13 2.46 -2.71
N ASP A 25 1.26 2.59 -3.43
CA ASP A 25 1.62 3.81 -4.16
C ASP A 25 2.24 3.50 -5.52
N ASN A 26 1.61 2.60 -6.28
CA ASN A 26 2.09 2.21 -7.61
C ASN A 26 1.07 2.51 -8.72
N TYR A 27 1.02 3.79 -9.13
CA TYR A 27 0.05 4.28 -10.11
C TYR A 27 0.07 3.50 -11.43
N LYS A 28 1.26 3.16 -11.96
CA LYS A 28 1.38 2.45 -13.25
C LYS A 28 0.75 1.06 -13.22
N GLN A 29 0.55 0.48 -12.04
CA GLN A 29 0.03 -0.88 -11.90
C GLN A 29 -1.49 -0.94 -11.70
N MET A 30 -2.15 0.21 -11.50
CA MET A 30 -3.57 0.25 -11.14
C MET A 30 -4.53 0.01 -12.32
N PHE A 31 -4.07 0.20 -13.55
CA PHE A 31 -4.96 0.28 -14.72
C PHE A 31 -4.95 -0.97 -15.61
N GLY A 32 -4.26 -2.04 -15.19
CA GLY A 32 -4.11 -3.23 -16.01
C GLY A 32 -3.22 -3.00 -17.24
N ASN A 33 -3.25 -3.94 -18.18
CA ASN A 33 -2.42 -3.91 -19.38
C ASN A 33 -3.05 -3.04 -20.49
N LEU A 34 -2.21 -2.41 -21.30
CA LEU A 34 -2.59 -1.48 -22.38
C LEU A 34 -3.61 -0.40 -21.96
N PRO A 35 -3.43 0.30 -20.82
CA PRO A 35 -4.33 1.37 -20.47
C PRO A 35 -4.12 2.56 -21.43
N PRO A 36 -5.18 3.33 -21.73
CA PRO A 36 -4.96 4.64 -22.34
C PRO A 36 -4.19 5.54 -21.37
N GLU A 37 -3.60 6.62 -21.87
CA GLU A 37 -2.89 7.58 -21.01
C GLU A 37 -3.87 8.16 -19.98
N GLN A 38 -3.64 7.84 -18.72
CA GLN A 38 -4.47 8.30 -17.61
C GLN A 38 -3.94 9.64 -17.11
N SER A 39 -4.80 10.66 -17.09
CA SER A 39 -4.45 11.90 -16.41
C SER A 39 -4.31 11.66 -14.91
N ARG A 40 -3.27 12.28 -14.33
CA ARG A 40 -2.98 12.25 -12.90
C ARG A 40 -4.00 13.02 -12.07
N ASP A 41 -4.85 13.83 -12.72
CA ASP A 41 -5.89 14.62 -12.06
C ASP A 41 -7.12 13.79 -11.68
N PHE A 42 -7.36 12.67 -12.39
CA PHE A 42 -8.57 11.86 -12.22
C PHE A 42 -8.35 10.53 -11.51
N ALA A 43 -7.10 10.19 -11.15
CA ALA A 43 -6.80 8.96 -10.47
C ALA A 43 -5.77 9.16 -9.37
N LYS A 44 -6.05 8.57 -8.21
CA LYS A 44 -5.20 8.62 -7.02
C LYS A 44 -4.81 7.21 -6.64
N THR A 45 -3.55 7.01 -6.26
CA THR A 45 -3.13 5.76 -5.63
C THR A 45 -3.87 5.54 -4.32
N PRO A 46 -3.96 4.29 -3.80
CA PRO A 46 -4.50 4.05 -2.47
C PRO A 46 -3.88 4.95 -1.40
N LEU A 47 -2.56 5.17 -1.45
CA LEU A 47 -1.86 6.10 -0.55
C LEU A 47 -2.35 7.54 -0.68
N GLN A 48 -2.44 8.06 -1.91
CA GLN A 48 -2.88 9.43 -2.15
C GLN A 48 -4.31 9.65 -1.63
N SER A 49 -5.23 8.73 -1.94
CA SER A 49 -6.61 8.82 -1.46
C SER A 49 -6.71 8.70 0.06
N LEU A 50 -5.98 7.77 0.68
CA LEU A 50 -6.04 7.59 2.12
C LEU A 50 -5.39 8.73 2.91
N LYS A 51 -4.37 9.41 2.36
CA LYS A 51 -3.78 10.60 2.98
C LYS A 51 -4.73 11.80 3.04
N GLU A 52 -5.66 11.89 2.09
CA GLU A 52 -6.68 12.94 2.12
C GLU A 52 -7.73 12.71 3.20
N ILE A 53 -8.07 11.43 3.46
CA ILE A 53 -9.04 11.04 4.48
C ILE A 53 -8.38 11.00 5.87
N PHE A 54 -7.13 10.54 5.94
CA PHE A 54 -6.35 10.36 7.16
C PHE A 54 -5.02 11.12 7.04
N PRO A 55 -4.97 12.42 7.38
CA PRO A 55 -3.77 13.24 7.22
C PRO A 55 -2.54 12.74 8.02
N GLY A 56 -2.78 11.98 9.09
CA GLY A 56 -1.73 11.34 9.90
C GLY A 56 -1.17 10.04 9.31
N LEU A 57 -1.66 9.57 8.16
CA LEU A 57 -1.20 8.32 7.55
C LEU A 57 0.22 8.46 7.02
N HIS A 58 1.15 7.76 7.69
CA HIS A 58 2.53 7.63 7.22
C HIS A 58 2.72 6.35 6.40
N TYR A 59 3.47 6.46 5.31
CA TYR A 59 3.78 5.33 4.42
C TYR A 59 5.28 5.21 4.21
N LYS A 60 5.76 3.96 4.22
CA LYS A 60 7.09 3.58 3.78
C LYS A 60 7.01 2.31 2.94
N PRO A 61 7.71 2.23 1.80
CA PRO A 61 7.71 1.04 0.97
C PRO A 61 8.43 -0.10 1.70
N VAL A 62 7.74 -1.24 1.86
CA VAL A 62 8.29 -2.46 2.47
C VAL A 62 8.92 -3.40 1.44
N CYS A 63 8.52 -3.31 0.17
CA CYS A 63 9.12 -4.06 -0.94
C CYS A 63 10.03 -3.13 -1.76
N HIS A 64 11.26 -3.57 -2.05
CA HIS A 64 12.23 -2.74 -2.78
C HIS A 64 11.86 -2.46 -4.23
N ASP A 65 11.31 -3.46 -4.92
CA ASP A 65 10.95 -3.46 -6.34
C ASP A 65 9.43 -3.37 -6.54
N GLN A 66 8.75 -2.77 -5.56
CA GLN A 66 7.31 -2.51 -5.57
C GLN A 66 6.51 -3.79 -5.87
N THR A 67 5.61 -3.78 -6.86
CA THR A 67 4.59 -4.82 -7.08
C THR A 67 5.16 -6.22 -7.29
N LYS A 68 6.36 -6.37 -7.87
CA LYS A 68 6.99 -7.69 -7.95
C LYS A 68 7.36 -8.25 -6.57
N CYS A 69 7.69 -7.36 -5.63
CA CYS A 69 8.10 -7.64 -4.27
C CYS A 69 9.08 -8.81 -4.16
N THR A 70 10.15 -8.82 -4.96
CA THR A 70 11.16 -9.88 -4.89
C THR A 70 12.03 -9.76 -3.63
N SER A 71 12.05 -8.59 -2.99
CA SER A 71 12.80 -8.34 -1.76
C SER A 71 12.02 -7.48 -0.75
N LEU A 72 11.88 -8.00 0.48
CA LEU A 72 11.07 -7.48 1.57
C LEU A 72 11.91 -6.99 2.77
N HIS A 73 11.59 -5.79 3.27
CA HIS A 73 12.15 -5.22 4.51
C HIS A 73 11.44 -5.74 5.77
N LYS A 74 11.75 -6.96 6.22
CA LYS A 74 11.07 -7.61 7.35
C LYS A 74 11.02 -6.76 8.63
N ASN A 75 12.12 -6.13 9.02
CA ASN A 75 12.17 -5.25 10.20
C ASN A 75 11.22 -4.05 10.10
N LEU A 76 10.98 -3.55 8.88
CA LEU A 76 10.05 -2.46 8.65
C LEU A 76 8.60 -2.93 8.75
N VAL A 77 8.29 -4.14 8.28
CA VAL A 77 6.95 -4.73 8.40
C VAL A 77 6.55 -4.82 9.86
N GLU A 78 7.39 -5.40 10.71
CA GLU A 78 7.13 -5.49 12.16
C GLU A 78 6.84 -4.11 12.77
N LYS A 79 7.71 -3.12 12.49
CA LYS A 79 7.57 -1.77 13.03
C LYS A 79 6.28 -1.08 12.57
N LEU A 80 5.84 -1.34 11.35
CA LEU A 80 4.63 -0.72 10.80
C LEU A 80 3.36 -1.44 11.24
N SER A 81 3.40 -2.74 11.52
CA SER A 81 2.23 -3.52 11.91
C SER A 81 1.93 -3.45 13.41
N LYS A 82 2.95 -3.38 14.27
CA LYS A 82 2.77 -3.33 15.73
C LYS A 82 1.95 -2.12 16.19
N ASP A 83 1.09 -2.34 17.18
CA ASP A 83 0.31 -1.30 17.85
C ASP A 83 -0.52 -0.46 16.84
N LYS A 84 -1.19 -1.14 15.91
CA LYS A 84 -2.11 -0.54 14.94
C LYS A 84 -3.52 -1.05 15.16
N ASP A 85 -4.47 -0.14 15.03
CA ASP A 85 -5.89 -0.46 15.17
C ASP A 85 -6.47 -1.01 13.86
N LEU A 86 -5.91 -0.58 12.72
CA LEU A 86 -6.27 -1.06 11.40
C LEU A 86 -5.05 -1.05 10.48
N ILE A 87 -4.83 -2.18 9.79
CA ILE A 87 -3.84 -2.29 8.71
C ILE A 87 -4.58 -2.51 7.40
N ILE A 88 -4.34 -1.64 6.42
CA ILE A 88 -4.77 -1.82 5.05
C ILE A 88 -3.59 -2.42 4.27
N ALA A 89 -3.76 -3.64 3.78
CA ALA A 89 -2.77 -4.33 2.95
C ALA A 89 -3.09 -4.15 1.46
N ALA A 90 -2.27 -3.37 0.74
CA ALA A 90 -2.38 -3.17 -0.70
C ALA A 90 -1.44 -4.13 -1.45
N LEU A 91 -1.97 -5.29 -1.82
CA LEU A 91 -1.27 -6.40 -2.50
C LEU A 91 -1.87 -6.63 -3.90
N GLY A 92 -1.17 -7.37 -4.77
CA GLY A 92 -1.65 -7.69 -6.12
C GLY A 92 -0.55 -7.93 -7.14
N THR A 93 -0.94 -8.15 -8.40
CA THR A 93 -0.10 -8.57 -9.52
C THR A 93 0.31 -7.40 -10.44
N GLY A 94 -0.68 -6.70 -11.00
CA GLY A 94 -0.46 -5.61 -11.96
C GLY A 94 0.25 -6.04 -13.27
N PRO A 95 0.34 -5.12 -14.26
CA PRO A 95 0.96 -5.35 -15.57
C PRO A 95 2.40 -5.88 -15.55
N VAL A 96 3.13 -5.60 -14.46
CA VAL A 96 4.53 -6.03 -14.31
C VAL A 96 4.67 -7.51 -13.96
N VAL A 97 3.58 -8.15 -13.54
CA VAL A 97 3.50 -9.58 -13.21
C VAL A 97 2.67 -10.34 -14.26
N GLU A 98 1.63 -9.73 -14.81
CA GLU A 98 0.79 -10.34 -15.85
C GLU A 98 0.41 -9.31 -16.91
N SER A 99 0.62 -9.64 -18.18
CA SER A 99 0.26 -8.78 -19.32
C SER A 99 0.08 -9.60 -20.60
N GLU A 100 -0.30 -8.96 -21.69
CA GLU A 100 -0.42 -9.60 -23.00
C GLU A 100 0.92 -10.23 -23.39
N PHE A 101 0.87 -11.47 -23.88
CA PHE A 101 2.06 -12.29 -24.16
C PHE A 101 2.94 -12.57 -22.92
N HIS A 102 2.42 -12.36 -21.72
CA HIS A 102 3.12 -12.60 -20.47
C HIS A 102 2.20 -13.26 -19.44
N ASP A 103 1.93 -14.54 -19.67
CA ASP A 103 1.19 -15.38 -18.74
C ASP A 103 1.99 -15.60 -17.45
N ARG A 104 1.27 -15.69 -16.33
CA ARG A 104 1.89 -16.05 -15.06
C ARG A 104 2.28 -17.53 -15.04
N THR A 105 3.44 -17.83 -14.50
CA THR A 105 3.87 -19.22 -14.26
C THR A 105 3.21 -19.82 -13.02
N HIS A 106 2.70 -18.99 -12.10
CA HIS A 106 2.05 -19.38 -10.85
C HIS A 106 0.89 -18.44 -10.50
N LEU A 107 -0.11 -18.94 -9.78
CA LEU A 107 -1.32 -18.18 -9.41
C LEU A 107 -1.27 -17.51 -8.04
N GLU A 108 -0.25 -17.82 -7.23
CA GLU A 108 -0.03 -17.21 -5.92
C GLU A 108 0.31 -15.70 -6.01
N LEU A 109 0.28 -15.01 -4.87
CA LEU A 109 0.77 -13.64 -4.78
C LEU A 109 2.24 -13.54 -5.21
N PRO A 110 2.63 -12.51 -5.98
CA PRO A 110 3.96 -12.43 -6.57
C PRO A 110 5.04 -12.16 -5.51
N GLY A 111 6.22 -12.72 -5.76
CA GLY A 111 7.40 -12.54 -4.91
C GLY A 111 7.13 -12.88 -3.44
N GLN A 112 7.47 -11.95 -2.55
CA GLN A 112 7.34 -12.08 -1.11
C GLN A 112 6.04 -11.43 -0.57
N GLN A 113 5.04 -11.15 -1.41
CA GLN A 113 3.78 -10.56 -0.94
C GLN A 113 2.99 -11.49 -0.02
N LYS A 114 3.05 -12.81 -0.23
CA LYS A 114 2.45 -13.79 0.69
C LYS A 114 3.13 -13.76 2.06
N GLU A 115 4.46 -13.73 2.08
CA GLU A 115 5.25 -13.60 3.31
C GLU A 115 4.91 -12.30 4.04
N LEU A 116 4.81 -11.18 3.30
CA LEU A 116 4.37 -9.89 3.85
C LEU A 116 3.00 -9.99 4.52
N LEU A 117 2.00 -10.62 3.87
CA LEU A 117 0.68 -10.78 4.45
C LEU A 117 0.72 -11.59 5.75
N LEU A 118 1.46 -12.69 5.75
CA LEU A 118 1.63 -13.53 6.94
C LEU A 118 2.36 -12.78 8.05
N ASP A 119 3.38 -11.98 7.72
CA ASP A 119 4.11 -11.16 8.69
C ASP A 119 3.25 -10.04 9.27
N ILE A 120 2.36 -9.43 8.47
CA ILE A 120 1.37 -8.46 8.97
C ILE A 120 0.46 -9.11 10.01
N MET A 121 -0.06 -10.31 9.74
CA MET A 121 -1.01 -11.01 10.62
C MET A 121 -0.41 -11.52 11.94
N LYS A 122 0.91 -11.51 12.08
CA LYS A 122 1.60 -11.95 13.31
C LYS A 122 1.59 -10.90 14.42
N TYR A 123 1.39 -9.63 14.07
CA TYR A 123 1.49 -8.48 14.97
C TYR A 123 0.14 -7.81 15.14
#